data_AF-A0A7Z9GX46-F1
#
_entry.id   AF-A0A7Z9GX46-F1
#
_cell.length_a   1.000
_cell.length_b   1.000
_cell.length_c   1.000
_cell.angle_alpha   90.00
_cell.angle_beta   90.00
_cell.angle_gamma   90.00
#
_symmetry.space_group_name_H-M   'P 1'
#
loop_
_entity.id
_entity.type
_entity.pdbx_description
1 polymer ?
#
loop_
_entity_poly.entity_id
_entity_poly.type
_entity_poly.pdbx_seq_one_letter_code
_entity_poly.pdbx_strand_id
1 'polypeptide(L)'
;MEITEVRVKLMGNSEDRLQAFCSITFDDCFVVRDLKVIEGTHGPFVAMPSRKLTTHCKKCGFKNHLRSSFCNKCGVQLKHEEVARDPDGRSKLYADIAHPVNTDCRELIQTRVIEAYQQELGESGSPGYISRYDEDYVEESHEDLLDAETVTEEQPQPTEQVVETEHAFVQEAETEPRPPHTLTTTESAAEESAATSEPSAENDFGADIF
;
A
#
# COMPACT_ATOMS: atom_id res chain seq x y z
N MET A 1 26.89 17.73 -7.41
CA MET A 1 25.90 16.84 -6.82
C MET A 1 26.59 15.52 -6.62
N GLU A 2 26.77 15.17 -5.36
CA GLU A 2 27.40 13.95 -4.89
C GLU A 2 26.36 13.14 -4.11
N ILE A 3 26.45 11.81 -4.21
CA ILE A 3 25.64 10.91 -3.38
C ILE A 3 26.45 10.64 -2.13
N THR A 4 26.03 11.24 -1.02
CA THR A 4 26.76 11.19 0.26
C THR A 4 26.40 9.95 1.06
N GLU A 5 25.18 9.43 0.90
CA GLU A 5 24.71 8.24 1.60
C GLU A 5 23.81 7.38 0.69
N VAL A 6 23.94 6.05 0.83
CA VAL A 6 23.03 5.08 0.24
C VAL A 6 22.63 4.08 1.31
N ARG A 7 21.32 3.92 1.52
CA ARG A 7 20.74 2.97 2.46
C ARG A 7 19.99 1.90 1.68
N VAL A 8 20.24 0.64 2.00
CA VAL A 8 19.69 -0.51 1.26
C VAL A 8 18.88 -1.40 2.20
N LYS A 9 17.68 -1.77 1.76
CA LYS A 9 16.85 -2.80 2.40
C LYS A 9 16.71 -3.98 1.44
N LEU A 10 17.44 -5.05 1.72
CA LEU A 10 17.38 -6.28 0.94
C LEU A 10 16.00 -6.93 1.04
N MET A 11 15.54 -7.51 -0.07
CA MET A 11 14.33 -8.34 -0.10
C MET A 11 14.71 -9.81 -0.01
N GLY A 12 14.01 -10.56 0.86
CA GLY A 12 14.32 -11.96 1.13
C GLY A 12 13.82 -12.95 0.07
N ASN A 13 13.00 -12.50 -0.89
CA ASN A 13 12.37 -13.37 -1.88
C ASN A 13 13.17 -13.35 -3.19
N SER A 14 13.96 -14.40 -3.43
CA SER A 14 14.80 -14.52 -4.63
C SER A 14 14.04 -14.78 -5.94
N GLU A 15 12.78 -15.19 -5.87
CA GLU A 15 11.92 -15.40 -7.05
C GLU A 15 11.41 -14.09 -7.66
N ASP A 16 11.34 -13.02 -6.85
CA ASP A 16 10.87 -11.73 -7.32
C ASP A 16 11.99 -10.97 -8.02
N ARG A 17 11.62 -10.23 -9.07
CA ARG A 17 12.57 -9.34 -9.76
C ARG A 17 13.04 -8.20 -8.88
N LEU A 18 12.34 -7.88 -7.80
CA LEU A 18 12.68 -6.82 -6.88
C LEU A 18 13.68 -7.34 -5.84
N GLN A 19 14.92 -6.87 -5.91
CA GLN A 19 16.02 -7.34 -5.08
C GLN A 19 16.19 -6.50 -3.80
N ALA A 20 15.98 -5.19 -3.89
CA ALA A 20 16.11 -4.29 -2.75
C ALA A 20 15.32 -2.99 -2.95
N PHE A 21 14.98 -2.36 -1.83
CA PHE A 21 14.62 -0.95 -1.79
C PHE A 21 15.82 -0.13 -1.35
N CYS A 22 15.98 1.06 -1.92
CA CYS A 22 17.08 1.96 -1.60
C CYS A 22 16.58 3.38 -1.34
N SER A 23 17.29 4.07 -0.45
CA SER A 23 17.20 5.51 -0.26
C SER A 23 18.58 6.12 -0.48
N ILE A 24 18.63 7.25 -1.18
CA ILE A 24 19.88 7.96 -1.46
C ILE A 24 19.80 9.39 -0.91
N THR A 25 20.90 9.86 -0.36
CA THR A 25 21.07 11.23 0.11
C THR A 25 22.03 11.97 -0.82
N PHE A 26 21.60 13.10 -1.35
CA PHE A 26 22.41 14.00 -2.16
C PHE A 26 22.92 15.15 -1.31
N ASP A 27 24.23 15.41 -1.41
CA ASP A 27 24.91 16.56 -0.79
C ASP A 27 24.50 16.78 0.70
N ASP A 28 24.26 15.70 1.45
CA ASP A 28 23.81 15.69 2.86
C ASP A 28 22.55 16.54 3.17
N CYS A 29 21.76 16.90 2.16
CA CYS A 29 20.66 17.84 2.32
C CYS A 29 19.35 17.40 1.65
N PHE A 30 19.40 16.40 0.76
CA PHE A 30 18.23 15.99 0.00
C PHE A 30 18.14 14.47 -0.14
N VAL A 31 17.10 13.87 0.44
CA VAL A 31 16.88 12.42 0.42
C VAL A 31 15.83 12.05 -0.61
N VAL A 32 16.15 11.08 -1.46
CA VAL A 32 15.19 10.41 -2.35
C VAL A 32 14.99 8.98 -1.89
N ARG A 33 13.75 8.63 -1.56
CA ARG A 33 13.33 7.30 -1.11
C ARG A 33 12.71 6.49 -2.23
N ASP A 34 12.48 5.21 -1.98
CA ASP A 34 11.76 4.26 -2.85
C ASP A 34 12.42 4.01 -4.21
N LEU A 35 13.76 4.12 -4.28
CA LEU A 35 14.50 3.54 -5.39
C LEU A 35 14.45 2.01 -5.27
N LYS A 36 14.49 1.32 -6.41
CA LYS A 36 14.37 -0.14 -6.44
C LYS A 36 15.53 -0.73 -7.21
N VAL A 37 16.20 -1.73 -6.64
CA VAL A 37 17.13 -2.59 -7.38
C VAL A 37 16.32 -3.72 -7.97
N ILE A 38 16.32 -3.82 -9.30
CA ILE A 38 15.52 -4.80 -10.03
C ILE A 38 16.45 -5.66 -10.89
N GLU A 39 16.23 -6.97 -10.86
CA GLU A 39 16.92 -7.91 -11.73
C GLU A 39 16.36 -7.81 -13.17
N GLY A 40 17.25 -7.47 -14.09
CA GLY A 40 16.99 -7.34 -15.53
C GLY A 40 17.68 -8.44 -16.34
N THR A 41 17.52 -8.40 -17.66
CA THR A 41 18.21 -9.34 -18.57
C THR A 41 19.72 -9.10 -18.66
N HIS A 42 20.17 -7.88 -18.35
CA HIS A 42 21.57 -7.47 -18.38
C HIS A 42 22.14 -7.27 -16.96
N GLY A 43 21.55 -7.95 -15.97
CA GLY A 43 21.90 -7.83 -14.56
C GLY A 43 21.04 -6.81 -13.80
N PRO A 44 21.38 -6.55 -12.53
CA PRO A 44 20.64 -5.65 -11.66
C PRO A 44 20.76 -4.20 -12.13
N PHE A 45 19.65 -3.47 -12.10
CA PHE A 45 19.60 -2.05 -12.42
C PHE A 45 18.71 -1.29 -11.45
N VAL A 46 18.90 0.04 -11.39
CA VAL A 46 18.15 0.91 -10.50
C VAL A 46 16.92 1.47 -11.22
N ALA A 47 15.75 1.21 -10.66
CA ALA A 47 14.51 1.85 -11.04
C ALA A 47 14.20 3.02 -10.09
N MET A 48 13.82 4.15 -10.67
CA MET A 48 13.49 5.37 -9.95
C MET A 48 12.17 5.24 -9.18
N PRO A 49 11.96 6.05 -8.12
CA PRO A 49 10.69 6.09 -7.42
C PRO A 49 9.59 6.54 -8.38
N SER A 50 8.49 5.79 -8.41
CA SER A 50 7.40 6.01 -9.36
C SER A 50 6.04 6.03 -8.69
N ARG A 51 5.13 6.82 -9.27
CA ARG A 51 3.74 6.95 -8.81
C ARG A 51 2.78 6.59 -9.93
N LYS A 52 1.68 5.93 -9.56
CA LYS A 52 0.55 5.68 -10.47
C LYS A 52 -0.09 7.00 -10.89
N LEU A 53 -0.26 7.20 -12.19
CA LEU A 53 -0.92 8.36 -12.77
C LEU A 53 -2.42 8.33 -12.47
N THR A 54 -2.97 9.54 -12.31
CA THR A 54 -4.35 9.74 -11.87
C THR A 54 -5.00 10.91 -12.58
N THR A 55 -6.30 10.85 -12.80
CA THR A 55 -7.13 11.93 -13.35
C THR A 55 -8.20 12.33 -12.35
N HIS A 56 -8.64 13.58 -12.41
CA HIS A 56 -9.71 14.07 -11.54
C HIS A 56 -11.06 13.86 -12.23
N CYS A 57 -12.05 13.44 -11.46
CA CYS A 57 -13.42 13.29 -11.94
C CYS A 57 -14.00 14.66 -12.31
N LYS A 58 -14.50 14.82 -13.55
CA LYS A 58 -15.11 16.08 -14.02
C LYS A 58 -16.43 16.43 -13.29
N LYS A 59 -17.06 15.47 -12.58
CA LYS A 59 -18.29 15.69 -11.80
C LYS A 59 -18.01 16.06 -10.35
N CYS A 60 -17.14 15.33 -9.66
CA CYS A 60 -16.94 15.46 -8.21
C CYS A 60 -15.51 15.81 -7.78
N GLY A 61 -14.56 15.96 -8.71
CA GLY A 61 -13.16 16.28 -8.42
C GLY A 61 -12.32 15.13 -7.85
N PHE A 62 -12.92 13.97 -7.53
CA PHE A 62 -12.17 12.85 -6.93
C PHE A 62 -11.02 12.35 -7.82
N LYS A 63 -9.88 12.02 -7.19
CA LYS A 63 -8.68 11.53 -7.86
C LYS A 63 -8.80 10.04 -8.17
N ASN A 64 -9.01 9.71 -9.44
CA ASN A 64 -9.15 8.34 -9.93
C ASN A 64 -7.86 7.88 -10.61
N HIS A 65 -7.62 6.58 -10.66
CA HIS A 65 -6.51 6.05 -11.44
C HIS A 65 -6.77 6.26 -12.93
N LEU A 66 -5.70 6.43 -13.72
CA LEU A 66 -5.81 6.78 -15.12
C LEU A 66 -6.64 5.79 -15.98
N ARG A 67 -6.75 4.51 -15.57
CA ARG A 67 -7.53 3.44 -16.24
C ARG A 67 -8.90 3.16 -15.61
N SER A 68 -9.34 3.92 -14.62
CA SER A 68 -10.67 3.73 -14.04
C SER A 68 -11.77 4.15 -15.03
N SER A 69 -12.62 3.21 -15.45
CA SER A 69 -13.77 3.50 -16.32
C SER A 69 -14.87 4.31 -15.63
N PHE A 70 -14.95 4.22 -14.30
CA PHE A 70 -15.91 4.92 -13.45
C PHE A 70 -15.19 5.62 -12.31
N CYS A 71 -15.79 6.70 -11.81
CA CYS A 71 -15.27 7.38 -10.64
C CYS A 71 -15.45 6.52 -9.39
N ASN A 72 -14.35 6.26 -8.67
CA ASN A 72 -14.28 5.53 -7.40
C ASN A 72 -15.02 6.23 -6.23
N LYS A 73 -15.60 7.42 -6.46
CA LYS A 73 -16.38 8.15 -5.45
C LYS A 73 -17.85 8.35 -5.82
N CYS A 74 -18.13 8.89 -7.01
CA CYS A 74 -19.50 9.22 -7.41
C CYS A 74 -20.08 8.32 -8.51
N GLY A 75 -19.34 7.28 -8.95
CA GLY A 75 -19.80 6.29 -9.93
C GLY A 75 -19.96 6.80 -11.37
N VAL A 76 -19.72 8.09 -11.65
CA VAL A 76 -19.88 8.63 -13.01
C VAL A 76 -18.86 7.99 -13.94
N GLN A 77 -19.28 7.70 -15.18
CA GLN A 77 -18.38 7.20 -16.20
C GLN A 77 -17.30 8.24 -16.52
N LEU A 78 -16.05 7.82 -16.45
CA LEU A 78 -14.90 8.64 -16.78
C LEU A 78 -14.58 8.47 -18.26
N LYS A 79 -14.46 9.59 -18.98
CA LYS A 79 -13.93 9.57 -20.35
C LYS A 79 -12.41 9.50 -20.23
N HIS A 80 -11.82 8.38 -20.66
CA HIS A 80 -10.38 8.28 -20.79
C HIS A 80 -9.93 9.24 -21.90
N GLU A 81 -9.29 10.35 -21.51
CA GLU A 81 -8.45 11.08 -22.46
C GLU A 81 -7.34 10.13 -22.92
N GLU A 82 -7.08 10.13 -24.23
CA GLU A 82 -6.12 9.23 -24.86
C GLU A 82 -4.74 9.48 -24.25
N VAL A 83 -4.34 8.58 -23.34
CA VAL A 83 -3.03 8.64 -22.71
C VAL A 83 -1.99 8.45 -23.81
N ALA A 84 -0.93 9.26 -23.76
CA ALA A 84 0.25 9.07 -24.60
C ALA A 84 0.67 7.60 -24.55
N ARG A 85 0.65 6.96 -25.71
CA ARG A 85 1.06 5.57 -25.88
C ARG A 85 2.55 5.57 -26.19
N ASP A 86 3.27 4.68 -25.53
CA ASP A 86 4.65 4.37 -25.91
C ASP A 86 4.67 3.81 -27.35
N PRO A 87 5.83 3.79 -28.05
CA PRO A 87 5.94 3.20 -29.39
C PRO A 87 5.47 1.74 -29.48
N ASP A 88 5.47 1.02 -28.35
CA ASP A 88 4.90 -0.33 -28.21
C ASP A 88 3.36 -0.35 -28.02
N GLY A 89 2.70 0.80 -28.13
CA GLY A 89 1.25 0.97 -27.98
C GLY A 89 0.73 0.93 -26.54
N ARG A 90 1.62 0.79 -25.54
CA ARG A 90 1.24 0.71 -24.12
C ARG A 90 0.93 2.09 -23.55
N SER A 91 -0.15 2.22 -22.80
CA SER A 91 -0.49 3.45 -22.07
C SER A 91 0.45 3.64 -20.89
N LYS A 92 1.10 4.80 -20.78
CA LYS A 92 1.94 5.14 -19.61
C LYS A 92 1.07 5.26 -18.36
N LEU A 93 1.17 4.32 -17.43
CA LEU A 93 0.36 4.29 -16.18
C LEU A 93 1.08 4.82 -14.96
N TYR A 94 2.40 4.83 -15.01
CA TYR A 94 3.27 5.28 -13.95
C TYR A 94 4.19 6.35 -14.51
N ALA A 95 4.56 7.28 -13.64
CA ALA A 95 5.60 8.26 -13.93
C ALA A 95 6.55 8.31 -12.75
N ASP A 96 7.83 8.52 -13.05
CA ASP A 96 8.85 8.67 -12.04
C ASP A 96 8.66 10.00 -11.32
N ILE A 97 8.73 9.98 -10.00
CA ILE A 97 8.65 11.16 -9.13
C ILE A 97 9.98 11.93 -9.21
N ALA A 98 11.08 11.20 -9.21
CA ALA A 98 12.42 11.74 -9.38
C ALA A 98 13.11 10.97 -10.51
N HIS A 99 13.82 11.67 -11.39
CA HIS A 99 14.59 11.03 -12.45
C HIS A 99 15.83 11.89 -12.79
N PRO A 100 16.98 11.26 -13.10
CA PRO A 100 18.14 11.99 -13.57
C PRO A 100 17.85 12.61 -14.94
N VAL A 101 18.25 13.86 -15.13
CA VAL A 101 18.05 14.59 -16.39
C VAL A 101 19.15 14.26 -17.42
N ASN A 102 20.35 13.91 -16.96
CA ASN A 102 21.50 13.60 -17.81
C ASN A 102 21.99 12.17 -17.59
N THR A 103 22.74 11.67 -18.57
CA THR A 103 23.32 10.32 -18.55
C THR A 103 24.33 10.15 -17.41
N ASP A 104 25.19 11.14 -17.19
CA ASP A 104 26.24 11.08 -16.16
C ASP A 104 25.66 10.90 -14.75
N CYS A 105 24.57 11.61 -14.41
CA CYS A 105 23.89 11.44 -13.12
C CYS A 105 23.19 10.07 -13.04
N ARG A 106 22.62 9.60 -14.15
CA ARG A 106 22.03 8.25 -14.20
C ARG A 106 23.07 7.18 -13.89
N GLU A 107 24.24 7.26 -14.51
CA GLU A 107 25.36 6.35 -14.29
C GLU A 107 25.89 6.46 -12.86
N LEU A 108 26.03 7.68 -12.33
CA LEU A 108 26.45 7.92 -10.95
C LEU A 108 25.51 7.25 -9.94
N ILE A 109 24.20 7.47 -10.07
CA ILE A 109 23.19 6.86 -9.20
C ILE A 109 23.23 5.33 -9.32
N GLN A 110 23.26 4.82 -10.56
CA GLN A 110 23.25 3.39 -10.81
C GLN A 110 24.47 2.71 -10.18
N THR A 111 25.67 3.24 -10.41
CA THR A 111 26.92 2.68 -9.88
C THR A 111 26.91 2.69 -8.35
N ARG A 112 26.64 3.85 -7.72
CA ARG A 112 26.67 3.98 -6.25
C ARG A 112 25.64 3.09 -5.56
N VAL A 113 24.43 2.97 -6.11
CA VAL A 113 23.38 2.14 -5.51
C VAL A 113 23.67 0.66 -5.68
N ILE A 114 24.15 0.22 -6.85
CA ILE A 114 24.49 -1.18 -7.09
C ILE A 114 25.68 -1.62 -6.22
N GLU A 115 26.70 -0.76 -6.08
CA GLU A 115 27.85 -1.00 -5.21
C GLU A 115 27.41 -1.20 -3.75
N ALA A 116 26.59 -0.28 -3.22
CA ALA A 116 26.04 -0.40 -1.86
C ALA A 116 25.17 -1.66 -1.69
N TYR A 117 24.36 -2.01 -2.70
CA TYR A 117 23.55 -3.23 -2.68
C TYR A 117 24.40 -4.50 -2.61
N GLN A 118 25.48 -4.57 -3.40
CA GLN A 118 26.38 -5.73 -3.39
C GLN A 118 27.13 -5.87 -2.06
N GLN A 119 27.55 -4.74 -1.49
CA GLN A 119 28.16 -4.72 -0.15
C GLN A 119 27.18 -5.24 0.90
N GLU A 120 25.96 -4.70 0.94
CA GLU A 120 24.92 -5.13 1.89
C GLU A 120 24.60 -6.62 1.72
N LEU A 121 24.52 -7.12 0.48
CA LEU A 121 24.30 -8.53 0.19
C LEU A 121 25.45 -9.40 0.74
N GLY A 122 26.70 -8.96 0.62
CA GLY A 122 27.86 -9.65 1.19
C GLY A 122 27.86 -9.66 2.72
N GLU A 123 27.50 -8.54 3.35
CA GLU A 123 27.39 -8.41 4.80
C GLU A 123 26.23 -9.24 5.38
N SER A 124 25.12 -9.36 4.64
CA SER A 124 23.93 -10.11 5.05
C SER A 124 24.15 -11.61 5.28
N GLY A 125 25.20 -12.17 4.67
CA GLY A 125 25.58 -13.56 4.87
C GLY A 125 26.35 -13.83 6.16
N SER A 126 26.75 -12.79 6.91
CA SER A 126 27.55 -12.95 8.12
C SER A 126 26.69 -13.29 9.35
N PRO A 127 27.16 -14.18 10.25
CA PRO A 127 26.43 -14.50 11.47
C PRO A 127 26.38 -13.29 12.40
N GLY A 128 25.17 -12.82 12.73
CA GLY A 128 24.96 -11.62 13.56
C GLY A 128 24.71 -10.32 12.78
N TYR A 129 24.49 -10.42 11.46
CA TYR A 129 24.12 -9.27 10.65
C TYR A 129 22.79 -8.63 11.10
N ILE A 130 22.81 -7.30 11.22
CA ILE A 130 21.64 -6.45 11.44
C ILE A 130 21.64 -5.41 10.33
N SER A 131 20.54 -5.29 9.58
CA SER A 131 20.46 -4.30 8.51
C SER A 131 20.37 -2.88 9.10
N ARG A 132 21.22 -1.98 8.59
CA ARG A 132 21.24 -0.55 8.98
C ARG A 132 19.95 0.21 8.63
N TYR A 133 19.04 -0.43 7.90
CA TYR A 133 17.76 0.16 7.53
C TYR A 133 16.73 0.09 8.66
N ASP A 134 16.87 -0.84 9.60
CA ASP A 134 15.88 -1.05 10.67
C ASP A 134 16.13 -0.15 11.90
N GLU A 135 17.30 0.48 12.03
CA GLU A 135 17.63 1.31 13.20
C GLU A 135 16.80 2.61 13.29
N ASP A 136 16.42 3.21 12.16
CA ASP A 136 15.65 4.47 12.13
C ASP A 136 14.15 4.31 12.45
N TYR A 137 13.65 3.08 12.55
CA TYR A 137 12.25 2.80 12.86
C TYR A 137 12.04 2.30 14.30
N VAL A 138 13.11 2.10 15.06
CA VAL A 138 13.08 1.55 16.43
C VAL A 138 13.23 2.63 17.50
N GLU A 139 13.44 3.90 17.12
CA GLU A 139 13.63 5.02 18.05
C GLU A 139 12.32 5.66 18.56
N GLU A 140 11.25 4.88 18.77
CA GLU A 140 10.02 5.36 19.43
C GLU A 140 9.43 4.39 20.48
N SER A 141 10.12 3.28 20.81
CA SER A 141 9.58 2.30 21.79
C SER A 141 10.57 1.81 22.85
N HIS A 142 11.71 2.46 23.05
CA HIS A 142 12.71 2.04 24.04
C HIS A 142 13.09 3.16 25.03
N GLU A 143 12.08 3.86 25.55
CA GLU A 143 12.25 4.75 26.71
C GLU A 143 11.54 4.24 27.99
N ASP A 144 10.81 3.12 27.95
CA ASP A 144 9.99 2.64 29.08
C ASP A 144 10.51 1.38 29.81
N LEU A 145 11.78 0.98 29.65
CA LEU A 145 12.34 -0.17 30.38
C LEU A 145 13.63 0.09 31.17
N LEU A 146 13.95 1.36 31.43
CA LEU A 146 14.99 1.73 32.39
C LEU A 146 14.37 2.24 33.69
N ASP A 147 13.72 1.36 34.45
CA ASP A 147 13.51 1.55 35.88
C ASP A 147 13.09 0.22 36.56
N ALA A 148 14.07 -0.60 36.92
CA ALA A 148 13.97 -1.52 38.06
C ALA A 148 15.35 -2.11 38.37
N GLU A 149 16.21 -1.31 38.99
CA GLU A 149 17.32 -1.86 39.77
C GLU A 149 16.80 -2.44 41.10
N THR A 150 17.23 -3.68 41.39
CA THR A 150 17.42 -4.31 42.71
C THR A 150 16.20 -4.80 43.51
N VAL A 151 15.96 -6.11 43.48
CA VAL A 151 15.71 -6.90 44.70
C VAL A 151 16.41 -8.25 44.57
N THR A 152 17.20 -8.57 45.60
CA THR A 152 18.02 -9.76 45.82
C THR A 152 17.21 -11.06 46.07
N GLU A 153 17.87 -12.16 45.75
CA GLU A 153 17.61 -13.59 46.04
C GLU A 153 16.58 -13.97 47.13
N GLU A 154 15.68 -14.91 46.78
CA GLU A 154 15.47 -16.16 47.54
C GLU A 154 14.70 -17.20 46.69
N GLN A 155 15.23 -18.42 46.55
CA GLN A 155 14.49 -19.58 46.01
C GLN A 155 13.60 -20.17 47.12
N PRO A 156 12.39 -20.70 46.80
CA PRO A 156 12.26 -22.16 46.85
C PRO A 156 11.24 -22.80 45.87
N GLN A 157 11.72 -23.87 45.21
CA GLN A 157 11.15 -25.21 44.90
C GLN A 157 9.70 -25.43 44.36
N PRO A 158 9.49 -26.54 43.60
CA PRO A 158 8.44 -26.67 42.61
C PRO A 158 7.18 -27.37 43.13
N THR A 159 6.01 -26.97 42.62
CA THR A 159 4.77 -27.74 42.70
C THR A 159 4.23 -27.99 41.29
N GLU A 160 4.24 -29.26 40.91
CA GLU A 160 3.63 -29.78 39.69
C GLU A 160 2.13 -29.50 39.68
N GLN A 161 1.65 -28.83 38.62
CA GLN A 161 0.29 -29.04 38.12
C GLN A 161 0.34 -29.10 36.59
N VAL A 162 0.09 -30.31 36.11
CA VAL A 162 -0.06 -30.69 34.72
C VAL A 162 -1.34 -30.04 34.19
N VAL A 163 -1.24 -29.21 33.14
CA VAL A 163 -2.41 -28.74 32.40
C VAL A 163 -2.26 -29.22 30.97
N GLU A 164 -3.20 -30.08 30.57
CA GLU A 164 -3.33 -30.66 29.24
C GLU A 164 -3.46 -29.57 28.17
N THR A 165 -2.68 -29.72 27.11
CA THR A 165 -2.80 -28.93 25.88
C THR A 165 -4.06 -29.34 25.13
N GLU A 166 -5.06 -28.48 25.09
CA GLU A 166 -6.23 -28.63 24.23
C GLU A 166 -5.82 -28.39 22.77
N HIS A 167 -5.94 -29.43 21.93
CA HIS A 167 -5.68 -29.36 20.50
C HIS A 167 -6.68 -28.44 19.80
N ALA A 168 -6.18 -27.51 18.98
CA ALA A 168 -7.00 -26.67 18.12
C ALA A 168 -7.85 -27.51 17.15
N PHE A 169 -9.17 -27.35 17.22
CA PHE A 169 -10.14 -28.04 16.37
C PHE A 169 -10.31 -27.28 15.04
N VAL A 170 -9.86 -27.89 13.95
CA VAL A 170 -10.07 -27.39 12.58
C VAL A 170 -11.45 -27.86 12.10
N GLN A 171 -12.35 -26.94 11.77
CA GLN A 171 -13.65 -27.26 11.17
C GLN A 171 -13.50 -27.54 9.67
N GLU A 172 -14.19 -28.57 9.18
CA GLU A 172 -14.25 -28.92 7.75
C GLU A 172 -15.01 -27.85 6.93
N ALA A 173 -14.57 -27.64 5.69
CA ALA A 173 -15.14 -26.63 4.80
C ALA A 173 -16.55 -27.04 4.31
N GLU A 174 -17.52 -26.13 4.43
CA GLU A 174 -18.86 -26.30 3.88
C GLU A 174 -18.80 -26.44 2.34
N THR A 175 -19.45 -27.46 1.81
CA THR A 175 -19.41 -27.85 0.38
C THR A 175 -20.41 -27.10 -0.52
N GLU A 176 -21.22 -26.19 0.04
CA GLU A 176 -22.21 -25.43 -0.72
C GLU A 176 -22.01 -23.91 -0.56
N PRO A 177 -22.11 -23.12 -1.66
CA PRO A 177 -21.92 -21.68 -1.60
C PRO A 177 -23.07 -21.02 -0.84
N ARG A 178 -22.72 -20.16 0.12
CA ARG A 178 -23.69 -19.39 0.91
C ARG A 178 -24.55 -18.51 -0.02
N PRO A 179 -25.88 -18.49 0.17
CA PRO A 179 -26.76 -17.67 -0.66
C PRO A 179 -26.51 -16.17 -0.39
N PRO A 180 -26.75 -15.30 -1.39
CA PRO A 180 -26.58 -13.86 -1.22
C PRO A 180 -27.55 -13.31 -0.17
N HIS A 181 -27.03 -12.48 0.72
CA HIS A 181 -27.82 -11.84 1.77
C HIS A 181 -28.89 -10.92 1.14
N THR A 182 -30.16 -11.30 1.25
CA THR A 182 -31.29 -10.41 0.96
C THR A 182 -31.65 -9.64 2.23
N LEU A 183 -31.63 -8.31 2.16
CA LEU A 183 -32.11 -7.45 3.24
C LEU A 183 -33.63 -7.62 3.35
N THR A 184 -34.10 -8.26 4.41
CA THR A 184 -35.52 -8.33 4.76
C THR A 184 -35.97 -6.99 5.32
N THR A 185 -36.71 -6.23 4.50
CA THR A 185 -37.54 -5.11 4.96
C THR A 185 -38.65 -5.66 5.86
N THR A 186 -38.67 -5.22 7.11
CA THR A 186 -39.76 -5.46 8.04
C THR A 186 -40.89 -4.49 7.72
N GLU A 187 -41.98 -4.98 7.15
CA GLU A 187 -43.28 -4.29 7.16
C GLU A 187 -44.32 -5.24 7.73
N SER A 188 -44.85 -4.88 8.89
CA SER A 188 -45.93 -5.55 9.60
C SER A 188 -47.28 -5.28 8.91
N ALA A 189 -48.06 -6.34 8.70
CA ALA A 189 -49.43 -6.29 8.19
C ALA A 189 -50.48 -6.24 9.32
N ALA A 190 -51.57 -5.51 9.08
CA ALA A 190 -52.98 -5.80 9.42
C ALA A 190 -53.83 -4.54 9.10
N GLU A 191 -54.67 -4.55 8.03
CA GLU A 191 -56.15 -4.76 8.04
C GLU A 191 -56.92 -3.54 8.62
N GLU A 192 -58.02 -2.99 8.09
CA GLU A 192 -59.10 -3.51 7.24
C GLU A 192 -60.05 -2.35 6.79
N SER A 193 -60.81 -2.59 5.71
CA SER A 193 -62.18 -2.11 5.41
C SER A 193 -62.47 -0.74 4.74
N ALA A 194 -63.54 -0.77 3.94
CA ALA A 194 -63.94 0.11 2.84
C ALA A 194 -64.82 1.32 3.25
N ALA A 195 -64.83 2.40 2.42
CA ALA A 195 -66.02 2.93 1.73
C ALA A 195 -65.84 4.38 1.17
N THR A 196 -66.15 4.53 -0.13
CA THR A 196 -66.80 5.67 -0.84
C THR A 196 -66.20 7.09 -0.96
N SER A 197 -66.31 7.56 -2.22
CA SER A 197 -66.59 8.91 -2.76
C SER A 197 -65.45 9.90 -3.06
N GLU A 198 -65.24 10.11 -4.37
CA GLU A 198 -64.77 11.33 -5.05
C GLU A 198 -65.65 12.55 -4.71
N PRO A 199 -65.20 13.84 -4.85
CA PRO A 199 -64.57 14.36 -6.09
C PRO A 199 -63.54 15.50 -6.00
N SER A 200 -62.87 15.70 -7.15
CA SER A 200 -62.39 16.96 -7.77
C SER A 200 -61.54 17.95 -6.97
N ALA A 201 -60.31 18.20 -7.44
CA ALA A 201 -59.82 19.55 -7.72
C ALA A 201 -58.55 19.50 -8.60
N GLU A 202 -58.65 20.16 -9.75
CA GLU A 202 -57.57 20.61 -10.62
C GLU A 202 -56.58 21.50 -9.86
N ASN A 203 -55.34 21.62 -10.37
CA ASN A 203 -54.45 22.81 -10.37
C ASN A 203 -53.02 22.31 -10.66
N ASP A 204 -52.59 22.30 -11.92
CA ASP A 204 -52.04 23.41 -12.69
C ASP A 204 -50.54 23.61 -12.43
N PHE A 205 -49.79 23.43 -13.53
CA PHE A 205 -48.35 23.25 -13.60
C PHE A 205 -47.75 24.48 -14.27
N GLY A 206 -47.13 25.35 -13.47
CA GLY A 206 -46.10 26.29 -13.91
C GLY A 206 -46.52 27.46 -14.81
N ALA A 207 -46.59 28.65 -14.21
CA ALA A 207 -46.28 29.91 -14.89
C ALA A 207 -45.76 30.95 -13.88
N ASP A 208 -44.75 31.69 -14.33
CA ASP A 208 -44.35 33.04 -13.89
C ASP A 208 -43.79 33.26 -12.49
N ILE A 209 -42.46 33.44 -12.40
CA ILE A 209 -41.86 34.59 -11.70
C ILE A 209 -40.63 35.08 -12.49
N PHE A 210 -40.78 36.31 -13.01
CA PHE A 210 -39.84 37.40 -13.30
C PHE A 210 -38.33 37.18 -13.21
#